data_AF-A0A660ZNN6-F1
#
_entry.id   AF-A0A660ZNN6-F1
#
_cell.length_a   1.000
_cell.length_b   1.000
_cell.length_c   1.000
_cell.angle_alpha   90.00
_cell.angle_beta   90.00
_cell.angle_gamma   90.00
#
_symmetry.space_group_name_H-M   'P 1'
#
loop_
_entity.id
_entity.type
_entity.pdbx_description
1 polymer ?
#
loop_
_entity_poly.entity_id
_entity_poly.type
_entity_poly.pdbx_seq_one_letter_code
_entity_poly.pdbx_strand_id
1 'polypeptide(L)'
;PGGYFVLRRSNAAASILGEASYLSNPIVEKKLKLSNKQRLEAESYFLGLIDYFSRGVPRLERTAPEADTVQSPEPLVFRVREVDGIAVDAASAKIRIASKEYNALYLTDSGELYFDLPPNIPNGHYSIEASVSSILGGIGKSKRYDLTVARPPAFIIPINSPYTQSGSIRLKVLDALGEPVLDGTAVSVSMNDKQSIFETVKGIVSVEVGSEQPPARLIVNALNVTDTLDVNTVKNEKEIRIKATNRSSGEAIPGTIAITADNIPIRSGSNGEIHLSGEETSGRLIIYAKGYVPALLDTPENVPERGDVLVSLQPLFDGVLFGKRISIDPASADPVGGGTAEEKTSEDLANLELANALEGLLTAAGASVRITRRGAEPISNEERIFKVNSFKSTIAIRLDHVIPTNEQPAPFGILHYPGSKNGMDLARRIAGGLNRFYGKDAFRVNESARPFLLQTHCPACEILLAPIGSSPGKELVSDNRFIRKESFGIFEAIVRYFLNDSNDLASCTIKITKGGNPAAGVPVTINLVFTKTTDKEGRAHFGAVDVGEIVISIGDKEGRSKTVRRTVTPQGNKEITIELR
;
A
#
# COMPACT_ATOMS: atom_id res chain seq x y z
N PRO A 1 8.50 -7.45 -20.40
CA PRO A 1 8.68 -8.84 -20.88
C PRO A 1 7.36 -9.46 -21.35
N GLY A 2 7.30 -10.03 -22.57
CA GLY A 2 6.07 -10.41 -23.30
C GLY A 2 5.21 -11.57 -22.77
N GLY A 3 5.23 -11.87 -21.46
CA GLY A 3 4.28 -12.80 -20.83
C GLY A 3 4.33 -14.27 -21.27
N TYR A 4 5.23 -14.68 -22.16
CA TYR A 4 5.31 -16.06 -22.65
C TYR A 4 5.57 -17.06 -21.50
N PHE A 5 4.77 -18.12 -21.44
CA PHE A 5 4.84 -19.14 -20.39
C PHE A 5 6.22 -19.81 -20.31
N VAL A 6 6.81 -20.13 -21.47
CA VAL A 6 8.12 -20.79 -21.56
C VAL A 6 9.26 -19.95 -20.98
N LEU A 7 9.26 -18.63 -21.22
CA LEU A 7 10.29 -17.73 -20.67
C LEU A 7 10.12 -17.51 -19.16
N ARG A 8 8.88 -17.53 -18.65
CA ARG A 8 8.59 -17.35 -17.22
C ARG A 8 8.88 -18.59 -16.37
N ARG A 9 8.80 -19.77 -16.97
CA ARG A 9 8.96 -21.06 -16.28
C ARG A 9 10.27 -21.77 -16.58
N SER A 10 11.09 -21.24 -17.49
CA SER A 10 12.42 -21.77 -17.76
C SER A 10 13.31 -21.64 -16.54
N ASN A 11 14.06 -22.70 -16.24
CA ASN A 11 15.12 -22.74 -15.23
C ASN A 11 16.52 -22.57 -15.84
N ALA A 12 16.61 -22.26 -17.14
CA ALA A 12 17.88 -22.00 -17.80
C ALA A 12 18.44 -20.63 -17.37
N ALA A 13 19.77 -20.53 -17.26
CA ALA A 13 20.47 -19.31 -16.85
C ALA A 13 20.19 -18.12 -17.78
N ALA A 14 19.99 -18.40 -19.07
CA ALA A 14 19.47 -17.47 -20.07
C ALA A 14 18.39 -18.18 -20.89
N SER A 15 17.32 -17.46 -21.24
CA SER A 15 16.24 -17.98 -22.08
C SER A 15 15.85 -16.93 -23.10
N ILE A 16 15.88 -17.31 -24.37
CA ILE A 16 15.45 -16.48 -25.50
C ILE A 16 14.31 -17.18 -26.21
N LEU A 17 13.32 -16.41 -26.67
CA LEU A 17 12.32 -16.89 -27.60
C LEU A 17 12.64 -16.26 -28.95
N GLY A 18 13.19 -17.06 -29.85
CA GLY A 18 13.41 -16.66 -31.24
C GLY A 18 12.15 -16.94 -32.06
N GLU A 19 11.63 -15.93 -32.77
CA GLU A 19 10.69 -16.18 -33.86
C GLU A 19 11.51 -16.55 -35.09
N ALA A 20 11.52 -17.84 -35.44
CA ALA A 20 12.06 -18.28 -36.71
C ALA A 20 11.27 -17.64 -37.87
N SER A 21 11.87 -17.65 -39.04
CA SER A 21 11.33 -17.05 -40.27
C SER A 21 9.82 -17.29 -40.48
N TYR A 22 9.05 -16.24 -40.77
CA TYR A 22 7.59 -16.30 -40.87
C TYR A 22 7.09 -17.22 -42.01
N LEU A 23 6.46 -18.33 -41.63
CA LEU A 23 5.81 -19.26 -42.56
C LEU A 23 4.56 -18.67 -43.23
N SER A 24 4.01 -17.58 -42.70
CA SER A 24 2.87 -16.87 -43.29
C SER A 24 3.23 -16.07 -44.54
N ASN A 25 4.52 -15.89 -44.84
CA ASN A 25 5.00 -15.27 -46.06
C ASN A 25 5.33 -16.36 -47.11
N PRO A 26 4.60 -16.46 -48.24
CA PRO A 26 4.80 -17.51 -49.25
C PRO A 26 6.22 -17.55 -49.84
N ILE A 27 6.91 -16.42 -49.92
CA ILE A 27 8.30 -16.33 -50.43
C ILE A 27 9.27 -16.93 -49.42
N VAL A 28 9.06 -16.66 -48.13
CA VAL A 28 9.87 -17.18 -47.03
C VAL A 28 9.60 -18.67 -46.84
N GLU A 29 8.34 -19.09 -46.86
CA GLU A 29 7.93 -20.50 -46.79
C GLU A 29 8.58 -21.34 -47.91
N LYS A 30 8.57 -20.84 -49.15
CA LYS A 30 9.22 -21.51 -50.29
C LYS A 30 10.74 -21.62 -50.13
N LYS A 31 11.38 -20.61 -49.53
CA LYS A 31 12.82 -20.64 -49.24
C LYS A 31 13.15 -21.62 -48.11
N LEU A 32 12.33 -21.68 -47.06
CA LEU A 32 12.50 -22.60 -45.93
C LEU A 32 12.30 -24.08 -46.31
N LYS A 33 11.66 -24.39 -47.44
CA LYS A 33 11.62 -25.77 -47.99
C LYS A 33 12.99 -26.27 -48.47
N LEU A 34 13.96 -25.39 -48.68
CA LEU A 34 15.30 -25.74 -49.10
C LEU A 34 16.16 -26.07 -47.87
N SER A 35 16.78 -27.25 -47.85
CA SER A 35 17.67 -27.69 -46.76
C SER A 35 18.81 -26.69 -46.48
N ASN A 36 19.36 -26.07 -47.52
CA ASN A 36 20.40 -25.04 -47.38
C ASN A 36 19.92 -23.80 -46.61
N LYS A 37 18.64 -23.42 -46.73
CA LYS A 37 18.09 -22.25 -46.02
C LYS A 37 17.80 -22.56 -44.55
N GLN A 38 17.31 -23.75 -44.24
CA GLN A 38 17.18 -24.23 -42.85
C GLN A 38 18.54 -24.32 -42.17
N ARG A 39 19.56 -24.81 -42.90
CA ARG A 39 20.94 -24.88 -42.41
C ARG A 39 21.52 -23.51 -42.08
N LEU A 40 21.34 -22.52 -42.96
CA LEU A 40 21.81 -21.14 -42.71
C LEU A 40 21.15 -20.51 -41.49
N GLU A 41 19.85 -20.76 -41.27
CA GLU A 41 19.13 -20.28 -40.08
C GLU A 41 19.68 -20.92 -38.80
N ALA A 42 19.90 -22.25 -38.81
CA ALA A 42 20.53 -22.97 -37.71
C ALA A 42 21.98 -22.50 -37.44
N GLU A 43 22.78 -22.26 -38.48
CA GLU A 43 24.15 -21.73 -38.37
C GLU A 43 24.16 -20.32 -37.77
N SER A 44 23.17 -19.49 -38.09
CA SER A 44 23.03 -18.14 -37.50
C SER A 44 22.73 -18.20 -36.00
N TYR A 45 21.82 -19.09 -35.58
CA TYR A 45 21.60 -19.34 -34.15
C TYR A 45 22.85 -19.88 -33.45
N PHE A 46 23.56 -20.81 -34.10
CA PHE A 46 24.81 -21.37 -33.57
C PHE A 46 25.90 -20.31 -33.35
N LEU A 47 26.11 -19.41 -34.32
CA LEU A 47 27.07 -18.30 -34.18
C LEU A 47 26.64 -17.31 -33.09
N GLY A 48 25.35 -17.02 -32.95
CA GLY A 48 24.84 -16.18 -31.87
C GLY A 48 25.07 -16.80 -30.48
N LEU A 49 24.95 -18.13 -30.36
CA LEU A 49 25.29 -18.85 -29.12
C LEU A 49 26.79 -18.79 -28.84
N ILE A 50 27.65 -18.93 -29.86
CA ILE A 50 29.10 -18.77 -29.69
C ILE A 50 29.43 -17.37 -29.19
N ASP A 51 28.86 -16.31 -29.79
CA ASP A 51 29.07 -14.92 -29.35
C ASP A 51 28.61 -14.67 -27.92
N TYR A 52 27.50 -15.31 -27.51
CA TYR A 52 27.03 -15.19 -26.12
C TYR A 52 27.99 -15.85 -25.13
N PHE A 53 28.42 -17.09 -25.41
CA PHE A 53 29.29 -17.83 -24.49
C PHE A 53 30.73 -17.34 -24.49
N SER A 54 31.22 -16.76 -25.60
CA SER A 54 32.57 -16.18 -25.69
C SER A 54 32.78 -14.96 -24.79
N ARG A 55 31.71 -14.38 -24.22
CA ARG A 55 31.79 -13.29 -23.23
C ARG A 55 32.23 -13.76 -21.84
N GLY A 56 32.50 -15.05 -21.64
CA GLY A 56 33.00 -15.59 -20.37
C GLY A 56 31.96 -15.54 -19.26
N VAL A 57 30.84 -16.26 -19.44
CA VAL A 57 29.72 -16.29 -18.47
C VAL A 57 30.18 -16.88 -17.12
N PRO A 58 30.24 -16.08 -16.03
CA PRO A 58 30.77 -16.54 -14.74
C PRO A 58 29.93 -17.68 -14.13
N ARG A 59 30.57 -18.56 -13.36
CA ARG A 59 29.88 -19.62 -12.60
C ARG A 59 29.86 -19.31 -11.12
N LEU A 60 28.70 -19.38 -10.48
CA LEU A 60 28.52 -19.08 -9.06
C LEU A 60 28.13 -20.36 -8.31
N GLU A 61 28.92 -20.70 -7.29
CA GLU A 61 28.70 -21.83 -6.40
C GLU A 61 28.52 -21.31 -4.97
N ARG A 62 27.40 -21.64 -4.33
CA ARG A 62 27.15 -21.27 -2.93
C ARG A 62 28.20 -21.92 -2.04
N THR A 63 28.78 -21.13 -1.14
CA THR A 63 29.71 -21.59 -0.10
C THR A 63 29.17 -21.39 1.30
N ALA A 64 28.34 -20.37 1.54
CA ALA A 64 27.68 -20.15 2.83
C ALA A 64 26.27 -19.53 2.68
N PRO A 65 25.35 -19.82 3.62
CA PRO A 65 25.46 -20.82 4.69
C PRO A 65 25.56 -22.24 4.12
N GLU A 66 26.12 -23.21 4.83
CA GLU A 66 26.15 -24.61 4.33
C GLU A 66 24.77 -25.26 4.41
N ALA A 67 24.05 -25.00 5.51
CA ALA A 67 22.71 -25.53 5.75
C ALA A 67 21.61 -24.67 5.12
N ASP A 68 20.53 -25.30 4.67
CA ASP A 68 19.31 -24.61 4.17
C ASP A 68 18.43 -24.05 5.30
N THR A 69 18.74 -24.37 6.56
CA THR A 69 18.06 -23.82 7.74
C THR A 69 19.10 -23.29 8.70
N VAL A 70 18.94 -22.04 9.11
CA VAL A 70 19.84 -21.35 10.03
C VAL A 70 19.06 -20.78 11.21
N GLN A 71 19.65 -20.86 12.40
CA GLN A 71 19.08 -20.29 13.63
C GLN A 71 19.52 -18.85 13.88
N SER A 72 20.48 -18.35 13.09
CA SER A 72 20.94 -16.98 13.09
C SER A 72 21.23 -16.56 11.64
N PRO A 73 20.98 -15.30 11.26
CA PRO A 73 21.36 -14.81 9.94
C PRO A 73 22.89 -14.86 9.80
N GLU A 74 23.35 -15.72 8.89
CA GLU A 74 24.75 -15.80 8.47
C GLU A 74 24.94 -15.07 7.13
N PRO A 75 26.16 -14.63 6.79
CA PRO A 75 26.42 -14.05 5.48
C PRO A 75 26.15 -15.04 4.33
N LEU A 76 25.62 -14.50 3.23
CA LEU A 76 25.43 -15.24 2.00
C LEU A 76 26.71 -15.13 1.16
N VAL A 77 27.36 -16.25 0.90
CA VAL A 77 28.65 -16.29 0.20
C VAL A 77 28.59 -17.22 -1.00
N PHE A 78 29.10 -16.74 -2.12
CA PHE A 78 29.19 -17.48 -3.37
C PHE A 78 30.60 -17.37 -3.94
N ARG A 79 31.21 -18.51 -4.26
CA ARG A 79 32.44 -18.55 -5.03
C ARG A 79 32.12 -18.30 -6.50
N VAL A 80 32.80 -17.31 -7.08
CA VAL A 80 32.66 -16.95 -8.49
C VAL A 80 33.88 -17.49 -9.24
N ARG A 81 33.66 -18.30 -10.28
CA ARG A 81 34.71 -18.76 -11.19
C ARG A 81 34.63 -17.99 -12.49
N GLU A 82 35.73 -17.33 -12.83
CA GLU A 82 35.97 -16.77 -14.16
C GLU A 82 36.03 -17.88 -15.20
N VAL A 83 35.59 -17.56 -16.41
CA VAL A 83 35.56 -18.49 -17.54
C VAL A 83 36.38 -17.89 -18.68
N ASP A 84 37.24 -18.70 -19.28
CA ASP A 84 38.11 -18.32 -20.39
C ASP A 84 39.06 -17.14 -20.11
N GLY A 85 39.43 -16.93 -18.84
CA GLY A 85 40.33 -15.85 -18.42
C GLY A 85 39.74 -14.44 -18.50
N ILE A 86 38.41 -14.33 -18.65
CA ILE A 86 37.70 -13.05 -18.69
C ILE A 86 37.32 -12.64 -17.27
N ALA A 87 37.78 -11.44 -16.88
CA ALA A 87 37.56 -10.90 -15.55
C ALA A 87 36.08 -10.60 -15.23
N VAL A 88 35.75 -10.67 -13.94
CA VAL A 88 34.44 -10.28 -13.40
C VAL A 88 34.32 -8.76 -13.25
N ASP A 89 33.17 -8.20 -13.62
CA ASP A 89 32.80 -6.83 -13.26
C ASP A 89 32.23 -6.81 -11.82
N ALA A 90 33.07 -6.38 -10.87
CA ALA A 90 32.74 -6.33 -9.46
C ALA A 90 31.49 -5.48 -9.15
N ALA A 91 31.24 -4.40 -9.91
CA ALA A 91 30.10 -3.51 -9.66
C ALA A 91 28.75 -4.13 -10.07
N SER A 92 28.78 -5.20 -10.85
CA SER A 92 27.59 -5.92 -11.30
C SER A 92 27.08 -6.98 -10.31
N ALA A 93 27.76 -7.16 -9.17
CA ALA A 93 27.43 -8.17 -8.18
C ALA A 93 26.11 -7.87 -7.45
N LYS A 94 25.18 -8.82 -7.52
CA LYS A 94 23.85 -8.69 -6.94
C LYS A 94 23.38 -9.96 -6.27
N ILE A 95 22.49 -9.79 -5.29
CA ILE A 95 21.77 -10.88 -4.65
C ILE A 95 20.27 -10.58 -4.62
N ARG A 96 19.47 -11.58 -4.96
CA ARG A 96 18.01 -11.52 -4.90
C ARG A 96 17.54 -12.36 -3.73
N ILE A 97 16.80 -11.73 -2.81
CA ILE A 97 16.18 -12.35 -1.65
C ILE A 97 14.66 -12.21 -1.82
N ALA A 98 13.98 -13.35 -1.97
CA ALA A 98 12.60 -13.42 -2.40
C ALA A 98 12.37 -12.67 -3.73
N SER A 99 11.62 -11.55 -3.71
CA SER A 99 11.33 -10.70 -4.88
C SER A 99 12.21 -9.47 -4.98
N LYS A 100 13.06 -9.18 -3.98
CA LYS A 100 13.85 -7.95 -3.90
C LYS A 100 15.32 -8.21 -4.22
N GLU A 101 15.92 -7.31 -4.97
CA GLU A 101 17.33 -7.35 -5.37
C GLU A 101 18.15 -6.35 -4.56
N TYR A 102 19.37 -6.73 -4.20
CA TYR A 102 20.32 -5.96 -3.42
C TYR A 102 21.70 -6.01 -4.07
N ASN A 103 22.48 -4.95 -3.90
CA ASN A 103 23.88 -4.96 -4.30
C ASN A 103 24.68 -5.84 -3.33
N ALA A 104 25.56 -6.68 -3.87
CA ALA A 104 26.47 -7.51 -3.10
C ALA A 104 27.91 -7.03 -3.29
N LEU A 105 28.79 -7.37 -2.36
CA LEU A 105 30.20 -7.07 -2.46
C LEU A 105 30.91 -8.22 -3.19
N TYR A 106 31.65 -7.92 -4.26
CA TYR A 106 32.56 -8.89 -4.87
C TYR A 106 33.99 -8.61 -4.43
N LEU A 107 34.62 -9.61 -3.82
CA LEU A 107 36.00 -9.56 -3.32
C LEU A 107 36.92 -10.19 -4.38
N THR A 108 37.65 -9.34 -5.11
CA THR A 108 38.50 -9.78 -6.23
C THR A 108 39.63 -10.73 -5.79
N ASP A 109 40.20 -10.51 -4.59
CA ASP A 109 41.32 -11.31 -4.09
C ASP A 109 40.92 -12.76 -3.73
N SER A 110 39.71 -12.96 -3.22
CA SER A 110 39.19 -14.30 -2.87
C SER A 110 38.31 -14.91 -3.97
N GLY A 111 37.85 -14.10 -4.93
CA GLY A 111 36.88 -14.52 -5.94
C GLY A 111 35.49 -14.79 -5.38
N GLU A 112 35.12 -14.13 -4.27
CA GLU A 112 33.85 -14.39 -3.57
C GLU A 112 32.89 -13.21 -3.66
N LEU A 113 31.62 -13.52 -3.87
CA LEU A 113 30.50 -12.60 -3.73
C LEU A 113 29.93 -12.77 -2.31
N TYR A 114 29.83 -11.67 -1.58
CA TYR A 114 29.45 -11.60 -0.18
C TYR A 114 28.26 -10.66 0.02
N PHE A 115 27.30 -11.09 0.82
CA PHE A 115 26.20 -10.24 1.28
C PHE A 115 25.86 -10.55 2.74
N ASP A 116 25.85 -9.52 3.58
CA ASP A 116 25.50 -9.66 4.99
C ASP A 116 23.98 -9.62 5.18
N LEU A 117 23.41 -10.70 5.72
CA LEU A 117 21.98 -10.76 6.00
C LEU A 117 21.66 -9.85 7.19
N PRO A 118 20.61 -9.00 7.13
CA PRO A 118 20.26 -8.15 8.25
C PRO A 118 20.04 -8.97 9.54
N PRO A 119 20.63 -8.59 10.68
CA PRO A 119 20.54 -9.37 11.91
C PRO A 119 19.11 -9.55 12.43
N ASN A 120 18.23 -8.60 12.09
CA ASN A 120 16.81 -8.57 12.43
C ASN A 120 15.89 -9.09 11.31
N ILE A 121 16.41 -9.85 10.33
CA ILE A 121 15.55 -10.46 9.32
C ILE A 121 14.52 -11.39 10.00
N PRO A 122 13.21 -11.30 9.67
CA PRO A 122 12.19 -12.15 10.32
C PRO A 122 12.41 -13.65 10.10
N ASN A 123 11.86 -14.49 10.96
CA ASN A 123 11.78 -15.93 10.69
C ASN A 123 10.94 -16.20 9.43
N GLY A 124 11.34 -17.19 8.64
CA GLY A 124 10.61 -17.51 7.41
C GLY A 124 11.45 -18.17 6.33
N HIS A 125 10.81 -18.43 5.21
CA HIS A 125 11.42 -19.04 4.02
C HIS A 125 11.77 -17.96 2.99
N TYR A 126 13.04 -17.94 2.58
CA TYR A 126 13.60 -16.96 1.66
C TYR A 126 14.20 -17.66 0.46
N SER A 127 13.83 -17.23 -0.73
CA SER A 127 14.40 -17.78 -1.94
C SER A 127 15.57 -16.92 -2.43
N ILE A 128 16.75 -17.51 -2.58
CA ILE A 128 18.01 -16.81 -2.79
C ILE A 128 18.57 -17.13 -4.17
N GLU A 129 19.05 -16.11 -4.89
CA GLU A 129 19.82 -16.25 -6.12
C GLU A 129 20.85 -15.11 -6.21
N ALA A 130 22.11 -15.45 -6.49
CA ALA A 130 23.16 -14.48 -6.75
C ALA A 130 23.43 -14.35 -8.25
N SER A 131 23.87 -13.17 -8.68
CA SER A 131 24.28 -12.94 -10.07
C SER A 131 25.45 -11.96 -10.17
N VAL A 132 26.29 -12.16 -11.16
CA VAL A 132 27.39 -11.25 -11.50
C VAL A 132 27.71 -11.35 -13.00
N SER A 133 28.25 -10.29 -13.58
CA SER A 133 28.61 -10.20 -14.99
C SER A 133 30.12 -10.20 -15.19
N SER A 134 30.58 -10.70 -16.33
CA SER A 134 31.93 -10.45 -16.82
C SER A 134 32.07 -9.03 -17.36
N ILE A 135 33.30 -8.56 -17.54
CA ILE A 135 33.58 -7.24 -18.17
C ILE A 135 33.09 -7.14 -19.63
N LEU A 136 32.79 -8.28 -20.28
CA LEU A 136 32.21 -8.34 -21.63
C LEU A 136 30.68 -8.54 -21.62
N GLY A 137 30.05 -8.49 -20.45
CA GLY A 137 28.59 -8.54 -20.28
C GLY A 137 27.99 -9.94 -20.27
N GLY A 138 28.79 -11.00 -20.09
CA GLY A 138 28.27 -12.35 -19.86
C GLY A 138 27.74 -12.48 -18.43
N ILE A 139 26.45 -12.80 -18.25
CA ILE A 139 25.80 -12.82 -16.92
C ILE A 139 25.72 -14.24 -16.37
N GLY A 140 26.39 -14.46 -15.24
CA GLY A 140 26.32 -15.68 -14.44
C GLY A 140 25.25 -15.58 -13.36
N LYS A 141 24.55 -16.70 -13.09
CA LYS A 141 23.61 -16.84 -11.98
C LYS A 141 23.89 -18.09 -11.16
N SER A 142 23.72 -18.01 -9.85
CA SER A 142 23.76 -19.19 -8.99
C SER A 142 22.54 -20.08 -9.24
N LYS A 143 22.60 -21.35 -8.80
CA LYS A 143 21.37 -22.10 -8.57
C LYS A 143 20.55 -21.38 -7.51
N ARG A 144 19.25 -21.29 -7.75
CA ARG A 144 18.29 -20.81 -6.76
C ARG A 144 18.16 -21.85 -5.65
N TYR A 145 18.18 -21.41 -4.40
CA TYR A 145 17.92 -22.26 -3.24
C TYR A 145 17.01 -21.55 -2.25
N ASP A 146 16.37 -22.31 -1.37
CA ASP A 146 15.52 -21.79 -0.32
C ASP A 146 16.26 -21.85 1.02
N LEU A 147 16.37 -20.70 1.67
CA LEU A 147 16.95 -20.52 2.99
C LEU A 147 15.83 -20.32 4.00
N THR A 148 15.83 -21.11 5.07
CA THR A 148 14.89 -20.97 6.18
C THR A 148 15.61 -20.33 7.36
N VAL A 149 15.13 -19.18 7.80
CA VAL A 149 15.56 -18.57 9.07
C VAL A 149 14.59 -19.03 10.15
N ALA A 150 15.09 -19.81 11.11
CA ALA A 150 14.31 -20.48 12.14
C ALA A 150 14.98 -20.29 13.51
N ARG A 151 14.89 -19.07 14.07
CA ARG A 151 15.39 -18.80 15.43
C ARG A 151 14.59 -19.62 16.45
N PRO A 152 15.24 -20.16 17.50
CA PRO A 152 14.54 -20.93 18.51
C PRO A 152 13.57 -20.04 19.31
N PRO A 153 12.46 -20.61 19.84
CA PRO A 153 11.62 -19.95 20.81
C PRO A 153 12.43 -19.40 22.00
N ALA A 154 12.01 -18.24 22.51
CA ALA A 154 12.53 -17.63 23.74
C ALA A 154 11.40 -17.21 24.68
N PHE A 155 10.24 -16.79 24.17
CA PHE A 155 9.10 -16.35 24.96
C PHE A 155 7.80 -17.01 24.49
N ILE A 156 6.90 -17.26 25.44
CA ILE A 156 5.54 -17.72 25.20
C ILE A 156 4.63 -16.71 25.90
N ILE A 157 3.72 -16.08 25.15
CA ILE A 157 2.79 -15.09 25.72
C ILE A 157 1.34 -15.44 25.35
N PRO A 158 0.39 -15.36 26.29
CA PRO A 158 -1.03 -15.42 25.93
C PRO A 158 -1.42 -14.15 25.15
N ILE A 159 -2.11 -14.30 24.02
CA ILE A 159 -2.61 -13.16 23.21
C ILE A 159 -4.12 -12.94 23.34
N ASN A 160 -4.82 -13.88 23.95
CA ASN A 160 -6.13 -13.63 24.54
C ASN A 160 -6.02 -13.85 26.05
N SER A 161 -6.96 -13.26 26.76
CA SER A 161 -7.10 -13.47 28.19
C SER A 161 -7.11 -14.98 28.51
N PRO A 162 -6.31 -15.46 29.48
CA PRO A 162 -6.44 -16.83 29.99
C PRO A 162 -7.78 -17.06 30.71
N TYR A 163 -8.57 -16.00 30.91
CA TYR A 163 -9.94 -16.03 31.40
C TYR A 163 -10.91 -16.25 30.21
N THR A 164 -11.31 -17.50 29.93
CA THR A 164 -12.16 -17.80 28.75
C THR A 164 -13.51 -18.42 29.15
N GLN A 165 -14.63 -17.89 28.62
CA GLN A 165 -15.95 -18.57 28.64
C GLN A 165 -16.11 -19.53 27.45
N SER A 166 -15.40 -19.29 26.35
CA SER A 166 -15.26 -20.22 25.23
C SER A 166 -13.92 -20.89 25.36
N GLY A 167 -13.91 -22.21 25.54
CA GLY A 167 -12.73 -22.98 25.89
C GLY A 167 -11.66 -23.04 24.81
N SER A 168 -11.07 -21.91 24.41
CA SER A 168 -9.80 -21.86 23.68
C SER A 168 -8.87 -20.71 24.09
N ILE A 169 -7.60 -21.02 24.36
CA ILE A 169 -6.52 -20.08 24.70
C ILE A 169 -5.56 -20.00 23.51
N ARG A 170 -5.21 -18.78 23.10
CA ARG A 170 -4.26 -18.50 22.03
C ARG A 170 -2.95 -18.04 22.63
N LEU A 171 -1.88 -18.70 22.22
CA LEU A 171 -0.53 -18.44 22.69
C LEU A 171 0.33 -18.00 21.51
N LYS A 172 1.11 -16.95 21.69
CA LYS A 172 2.11 -16.51 20.73
C LYS A 172 3.49 -16.88 21.23
N VAL A 173 4.24 -17.56 20.37
CA VAL A 173 5.60 -18.02 20.60
C VAL A 173 6.54 -17.10 19.83
N LEU A 174 7.48 -16.50 20.54
CA LEU A 174 8.42 -15.51 20.02
C LEU A 174 9.86 -15.98 20.21
N ASP A 175 10.76 -15.56 19.32
CA ASP A 175 12.20 -15.74 19.47
C ASP A 175 12.82 -14.68 20.40
N ALA A 176 14.15 -14.74 20.59
CA ALA A 176 14.87 -13.83 21.48
C ALA A 176 14.86 -12.36 21.04
N LEU A 177 14.50 -12.06 19.80
CA LEU A 177 14.34 -10.70 19.28
C LEU A 177 12.89 -10.20 19.43
N GLY A 178 11.98 -11.03 19.96
CA GLY A 178 10.55 -10.70 20.07
C GLY A 178 9.77 -10.91 18.76
N GLU A 179 10.37 -11.55 17.75
CA GLU A 179 9.71 -11.86 16.49
C GLU A 179 8.98 -13.21 16.56
N PRO A 180 7.88 -13.43 15.82
CA PRO A 180 7.21 -14.72 15.77
C PRO A 180 8.14 -15.83 15.29
N VAL A 181 8.07 -17.00 15.94
CA VAL A 181 8.81 -18.20 15.47
C VAL A 181 8.29 -18.69 14.12
N LEU A 182 9.08 -19.53 13.44
CA LEU A 182 8.74 -20.09 12.14
C LEU A 182 7.41 -20.86 12.18
N ASP A 183 6.56 -20.67 11.17
CA ASP A 183 5.33 -21.43 10.99
C ASP A 183 5.63 -22.94 10.93
N GLY A 184 4.77 -23.74 11.56
CA GLY A 184 5.00 -25.17 11.74
C GLY A 184 5.87 -25.53 12.95
N THR A 185 6.40 -24.55 13.69
CA THR A 185 7.10 -24.85 14.97
C THR A 185 6.12 -25.56 15.91
N ALA A 186 6.52 -26.76 16.37
CA ALA A 186 5.71 -27.59 17.25
C ALA A 186 5.68 -27.00 18.68
N VAL A 187 4.47 -26.88 19.21
CA VAL A 187 4.19 -26.44 20.58
C VAL A 187 3.39 -27.53 21.26
N SER A 188 3.96 -28.11 22.30
CA SER A 188 3.27 -29.08 23.12
C SER A 188 2.58 -28.39 24.29
N VAL A 189 1.31 -28.71 24.52
CA VAL A 189 0.52 -28.15 25.61
C VAL A 189 -0.02 -29.30 26.44
N SER A 190 0.27 -29.27 27.74
CA SER A 190 -0.20 -30.24 28.72
C SER A 190 -1.26 -29.63 29.62
N MET A 191 -2.41 -30.30 29.72
CA MET A 191 -3.57 -29.93 30.52
C MET A 191 -4.23 -31.17 31.15
N ASN A 192 -4.56 -31.14 32.44
CA ASN A 192 -5.27 -32.25 33.13
C ASN A 192 -4.68 -33.65 32.79
N ASP A 193 -3.36 -33.78 32.85
CA ASP A 193 -2.58 -34.98 32.50
C ASP A 193 -2.65 -35.45 31.02
N LYS A 194 -3.24 -34.65 30.12
CA LYS A 194 -3.24 -34.88 28.67
C LYS A 194 -2.30 -33.92 27.96
N GLN A 195 -1.53 -34.44 27.03
CA GLN A 195 -0.61 -33.67 26.19
C GLN A 195 -1.13 -33.61 24.75
N SER A 196 -1.16 -32.42 24.18
CA SER A 196 -1.49 -32.18 22.77
C SER A 196 -0.34 -31.43 22.09
N ILE A 197 -0.19 -31.60 20.78
CA ILE A 197 0.83 -30.92 19.98
C ILE A 197 0.12 -30.07 18.92
N PHE A 198 0.55 -28.81 18.82
CA PHE A 198 0.04 -27.81 17.90
C PHE A 198 1.19 -27.30 17.03
N GLU A 199 0.86 -26.89 15.81
CA GLU A 199 1.80 -26.20 14.93
C GLU A 199 1.49 -24.71 14.91
N THR A 200 2.52 -23.88 15.01
CA THR A 200 2.37 -22.42 14.97
C THR A 200 1.95 -21.93 13.57
N VAL A 201 1.09 -20.93 13.54
CA VAL A 201 0.78 -20.12 12.35
C VAL A 201 0.99 -18.65 12.72
N LYS A 202 1.95 -17.99 12.08
CA LYS A 202 2.48 -16.67 12.47
C LYS A 202 2.93 -16.62 13.93
N GLY A 203 3.58 -17.69 14.38
CA GLY A 203 3.97 -17.90 15.77
C GLY A 203 2.81 -18.12 16.74
N ILE A 204 1.57 -18.33 16.28
CA ILE A 204 0.39 -18.49 17.15
C ILE A 204 -0.08 -19.95 17.17
N VAL A 205 -0.40 -20.46 18.35
CA VAL A 205 -1.18 -21.70 18.53
C VAL A 205 -2.49 -21.40 19.26
N SER A 206 -3.55 -22.13 18.90
CA SER A 206 -4.87 -22.03 19.56
C SER A 206 -5.17 -23.37 20.20
N VAL A 207 -5.37 -23.37 21.51
CA VAL A 207 -5.52 -24.56 22.35
C VAL A 207 -6.94 -24.59 22.87
N GLU A 208 -7.69 -25.67 22.69
CA GLU A 208 -9.01 -25.82 23.32
C GLU A 208 -8.89 -26.31 24.76
N VAL A 209 -9.54 -25.61 25.70
CA VAL A 209 -9.41 -25.73 27.16
C VAL A 209 -10.71 -26.21 27.83
N GLY A 210 -11.83 -26.26 27.08
CA GLY A 210 -13.14 -26.71 27.56
C GLY A 210 -13.87 -25.71 28.47
N SER A 211 -15.20 -25.63 28.38
CA SER A 211 -16.02 -24.61 29.06
C SER A 211 -16.59 -25.03 30.43
N GLU A 212 -16.64 -26.33 30.75
CA GLU A 212 -17.28 -26.83 31.99
C GLU A 212 -16.32 -26.96 33.17
N GLN A 213 -15.05 -27.31 32.93
CA GLN A 213 -13.97 -27.41 33.93
C GLN A 213 -12.61 -27.16 33.26
N PRO A 214 -12.19 -25.89 33.05
CA PRO A 214 -10.88 -25.63 32.49
C PRO A 214 -9.79 -26.10 33.47
N PRO A 215 -8.67 -26.65 32.99
CA PRO A 215 -7.50 -26.95 33.81
C PRO A 215 -7.09 -25.73 34.63
N ALA A 216 -6.59 -25.93 35.85
CA ALA A 216 -6.03 -24.82 36.64
C ALA A 216 -4.73 -24.29 36.03
N ARG A 217 -4.02 -25.10 35.23
CA ARG A 217 -2.71 -24.78 34.64
C ARG A 217 -2.56 -25.38 33.25
N LEU A 218 -1.92 -24.62 32.37
CA LEU A 218 -1.38 -25.09 31.10
C LEU A 218 0.15 -25.07 31.17
N ILE A 219 0.78 -26.22 30.94
CA ILE A 219 2.23 -26.27 30.74
C ILE A 219 2.48 -26.26 29.23
N VAL A 220 3.14 -25.23 28.75
CA VAL A 220 3.40 -25.01 27.32
C VAL A 220 4.88 -25.19 27.07
N ASN A 221 5.22 -26.08 26.14
CA ASN A 221 6.58 -26.37 25.73
C ASN A 221 6.74 -26.06 24.25
N ALA A 222 7.62 -25.12 23.92
CA ALA A 222 8.05 -24.85 22.56
C ALA A 222 9.56 -25.07 22.46
N LEU A 223 9.96 -26.22 21.92
CA LEU A 223 11.36 -26.67 21.88
C LEU A 223 12.03 -26.62 23.27
N ASN A 224 12.94 -25.65 23.48
CA ASN A 224 13.75 -25.47 24.68
C ASN A 224 13.12 -24.49 25.69
N VAL A 225 11.94 -23.94 25.41
CA VAL A 225 11.22 -23.03 26.31
C VAL A 225 10.01 -23.73 26.89
N THR A 226 9.92 -23.71 28.21
CA THR A 226 8.75 -24.17 28.97
C THR A 226 8.18 -23.00 29.74
N ASP A 227 6.87 -22.80 29.64
CA ASP A 227 6.15 -21.83 30.45
C ASP A 227 4.91 -22.48 31.09
N THR A 228 4.47 -21.93 32.23
CA THR A 228 3.28 -22.39 32.93
C THR A 228 2.30 -21.23 33.03
N LEU A 229 1.15 -21.38 32.38
CA LEU A 229 0.05 -20.41 32.47
C LEU A 229 -0.99 -20.91 33.47
N ASP A 230 -1.25 -20.12 34.51
CA ASP A 230 -2.39 -20.34 35.39
C ASP A 230 -3.68 -19.96 34.65
N VAL A 231 -4.60 -20.91 34.53
CA VAL A 231 -5.91 -20.72 33.89
C VAL A 231 -6.94 -20.61 35.01
N ASN A 232 -7.30 -19.36 35.32
CA ASN A 232 -8.27 -19.05 36.36
C ASN A 232 -9.67 -18.96 35.76
N THR A 233 -10.65 -19.63 36.38
CA THR A 233 -12.08 -19.36 36.13
C THR A 233 -12.49 -18.13 36.91
N VAL A 234 -12.49 -16.97 36.26
CA VAL A 234 -12.98 -15.74 36.87
C VAL A 234 -14.47 -15.61 36.61
N LYS A 235 -15.24 -15.51 37.70
CA LYS A 235 -16.64 -15.07 37.71
C LYS A 235 -16.76 -13.68 37.06
N ASN A 236 -17.63 -13.57 36.05
CA ASN A 236 -18.14 -12.32 35.45
C ASN A 236 -17.07 -11.28 35.03
N GLU A 237 -16.50 -11.43 33.85
CA GLU A 237 -15.91 -10.29 33.13
C GLU A 237 -16.96 -9.55 32.31
N LYS A 238 -16.83 -8.22 32.24
CA LYS A 238 -17.68 -7.33 31.43
C LYS A 238 -17.59 -7.73 29.96
N GLU A 239 -18.74 -8.00 29.33
CA GLU A 239 -18.83 -8.27 27.90
C GLU A 239 -19.69 -7.18 27.24
N ILE A 240 -19.10 -6.49 26.27
CA ILE A 240 -19.76 -5.38 25.56
C ILE A 240 -19.92 -5.79 24.10
N ARG A 241 -21.15 -5.73 23.59
CA ARG A 241 -21.42 -5.86 22.15
C ARG A 241 -21.67 -4.49 21.57
N ILE A 242 -20.81 -4.06 20.67
CA ILE A 242 -20.95 -2.79 19.96
C ILE A 242 -21.60 -3.06 18.61
N LYS A 243 -22.69 -2.34 18.32
CA LYS A 243 -23.33 -2.35 17.02
C LYS A 243 -23.38 -0.93 16.47
N ALA A 244 -22.66 -0.71 15.38
CA ALA A 244 -22.66 0.58 14.71
C ALA A 244 -23.86 0.70 13.76
N THR A 245 -24.54 1.83 13.82
CA THR A 245 -25.69 2.14 12.95
C THR A 245 -25.48 3.44 12.21
N ASN A 246 -26.00 3.52 10.99
CA ASN A 246 -26.02 4.76 10.22
C ASN A 246 -26.96 5.76 10.90
N ARG A 247 -26.47 6.96 11.23
CA ARG A 247 -27.26 7.98 11.92
C ARG A 247 -28.50 8.44 11.14
N SER A 248 -28.44 8.43 9.82
CA SER A 248 -29.52 8.89 8.95
C SER A 248 -30.59 7.82 8.72
N SER A 249 -30.20 6.54 8.53
CA SER A 249 -31.15 5.45 8.22
C SER A 249 -31.48 4.55 9.41
N GLY A 250 -30.65 4.52 10.46
CA GLY A 250 -30.73 3.57 11.57
C GLY A 250 -30.23 2.16 11.25
N GLU A 251 -29.84 1.88 10.00
CA GLU A 251 -29.39 0.56 9.56
C GLU A 251 -28.02 0.21 10.11
N ALA A 252 -27.77 -1.09 10.35
CA ALA A 252 -26.48 -1.57 10.81
C ALA A 252 -25.39 -1.39 9.75
N ILE A 253 -24.18 -1.01 10.18
CA ILE A 253 -23.04 -0.79 9.28
C ILE A 253 -22.11 -2.01 9.31
N PRO A 254 -22.05 -2.83 8.24
CA PRO A 254 -21.15 -3.97 8.18
C PRO A 254 -19.69 -3.53 8.01
N GLY A 255 -18.75 -4.34 8.51
CA GLY A 255 -17.31 -4.08 8.37
C GLY A 255 -16.79 -2.97 9.28
N THR A 256 -17.51 -2.66 10.36
CA THR A 256 -17.08 -1.71 11.40
C THR A 256 -15.85 -2.24 12.13
N ILE A 257 -14.98 -1.35 12.57
CA ILE A 257 -13.75 -1.66 13.32
C ILE A 257 -13.77 -0.83 14.61
N ALA A 258 -13.53 -1.47 15.76
CA ALA A 258 -13.20 -0.79 17.00
C ALA A 258 -11.68 -0.78 17.15
N ILE A 259 -11.10 0.37 17.49
CA ILE A 259 -9.68 0.50 17.79
C ILE A 259 -9.56 0.80 19.28
N THR A 260 -8.87 -0.06 20.02
CA THR A 260 -8.66 0.09 21.47
C THR A 260 -7.66 1.20 21.80
N ALA A 261 -7.52 1.54 23.08
CA ALA A 261 -6.53 2.52 23.55
C ALA A 261 -5.09 2.15 23.15
N ASP A 262 -4.78 0.86 23.08
CA ASP A 262 -3.48 0.32 22.66
C ASP A 262 -3.34 0.17 21.13
N ASN A 263 -4.23 0.82 20.37
CA ASN A 263 -4.29 0.78 18.90
C ASN A 263 -4.52 -0.62 18.30
N ILE A 264 -5.19 -1.51 19.03
CA ILE A 264 -5.51 -2.85 18.54
C ILE A 264 -6.85 -2.79 17.77
N PRO A 265 -6.88 -3.13 16.46
CA PRO A 265 -8.11 -3.12 15.68
C PRO A 265 -8.90 -4.43 15.86
N ILE A 266 -10.15 -4.31 16.26
CA ILE A 266 -11.12 -5.40 16.42
C ILE A 266 -12.21 -5.22 15.37
N ARG A 267 -12.37 -6.20 14.48
CA ARG A 267 -13.30 -6.11 13.34
C ARG A 267 -14.65 -6.73 13.69
N SER A 268 -15.72 -6.14 13.15
CA SER A 268 -17.07 -6.69 13.29
C SER A 268 -17.19 -8.06 12.63
N GLY A 269 -18.00 -8.94 13.22
CA GLY A 269 -18.45 -10.19 12.60
C GLY A 269 -19.34 -9.97 11.37
N SER A 270 -19.80 -11.05 10.76
CA SER A 270 -20.68 -11.03 9.58
C SER A 270 -22.05 -10.37 9.83
N ASN A 271 -22.48 -10.28 11.08
CA ASN A 271 -23.68 -9.58 11.54
C ASN A 271 -23.46 -8.09 11.86
N GLY A 272 -22.24 -7.57 11.69
CA GLY A 272 -21.89 -6.17 11.96
C GLY A 272 -21.66 -5.85 13.43
N GLU A 273 -21.55 -6.86 14.30
CA GLU A 273 -21.34 -6.69 15.74
C GLU A 273 -19.86 -6.85 16.11
N ILE A 274 -19.39 -6.02 17.03
CA ILE A 274 -18.03 -6.08 17.61
C ILE A 274 -18.18 -6.53 19.05
N HIS A 275 -17.45 -7.57 19.42
CA HIS A 275 -17.46 -8.12 20.77
C HIS A 275 -16.16 -7.70 21.47
N LEU A 276 -16.29 -7.14 22.67
CA LEU A 276 -15.18 -6.72 23.52
C LEU A 276 -15.27 -7.42 24.88
N SER A 277 -14.13 -7.87 25.39
CA SER A 277 -14.05 -8.58 26.67
C SER A 277 -12.83 -8.15 27.50
N GLY A 278 -12.97 -8.17 28.82
CA GLY A 278 -11.83 -7.98 29.73
C GLY A 278 -11.16 -6.61 29.56
N GLU A 279 -9.84 -6.58 29.37
CA GLU A 279 -9.07 -5.34 29.21
C GLU A 279 -9.46 -4.52 27.97
N GLU A 280 -10.00 -5.15 26.91
CA GLU A 280 -10.50 -4.46 25.71
C GLU A 280 -11.68 -3.52 25.99
N THR A 281 -12.36 -3.72 27.13
CA THR A 281 -13.46 -2.87 27.60
C THR A 281 -12.99 -1.63 28.34
N SER A 282 -11.68 -1.46 28.56
CA SER A 282 -11.12 -0.36 29.33
C SER A 282 -10.56 0.75 28.44
N GLY A 283 -10.88 2.01 28.77
CA GLY A 283 -10.32 3.20 28.11
C GLY A 283 -11.20 3.79 27.01
N ARG A 284 -10.59 4.47 26.03
CA ARG A 284 -11.32 5.10 24.93
C ARG A 284 -11.21 4.23 23.68
N LEU A 285 -12.36 3.89 23.11
CA LEU A 285 -12.48 3.19 21.84
C LEU A 285 -12.74 4.17 20.70
N ILE A 286 -12.18 3.88 19.53
CA ILE A 286 -12.52 4.56 18.27
C ILE A 286 -13.30 3.59 17.41
N ILE A 287 -14.57 3.88 17.16
CA ILE A 287 -15.44 3.09 16.30
C ILE A 287 -15.42 3.68 14.89
N TYR A 288 -14.90 2.92 13.94
CA TYR A 288 -14.61 3.34 12.57
C TYR A 288 -15.38 2.50 11.54
N ALA A 289 -15.92 3.15 10.53
CA ALA A 289 -16.40 2.52 9.31
C ALA A 289 -16.09 3.41 8.10
N LYS A 290 -15.84 2.81 6.93
CA LYS A 290 -15.53 3.57 5.70
C LYS A 290 -16.70 4.47 5.31
N GLY A 291 -16.41 5.74 5.05
CA GLY A 291 -17.39 6.78 4.71
C GLY A 291 -18.22 7.30 5.87
N TYR A 292 -17.79 7.06 7.10
CA TYR A 292 -18.41 7.60 8.31
C TYR A 292 -17.40 8.38 9.15
N VAL A 293 -17.89 9.37 9.90
CA VAL A 293 -17.15 10.02 10.98
C VAL A 293 -16.93 8.99 12.09
N PRO A 294 -15.68 8.73 12.53
CA PRO A 294 -15.43 7.79 13.61
C PRO A 294 -15.99 8.32 14.93
N ALA A 295 -16.62 7.45 15.70
CA ALA A 295 -17.12 7.78 17.02
C ALA A 295 -16.07 7.49 18.09
N LEU A 296 -15.92 8.40 19.04
CA LEU A 296 -15.15 8.17 20.26
C LEU A 296 -16.11 7.67 21.33
N LEU A 297 -15.89 6.44 21.79
CA LEU A 297 -16.63 5.82 22.87
C LEU A 297 -15.67 5.69 24.06
N ASP A 298 -15.79 6.61 25.02
CA ASP A 298 -15.21 6.39 26.35
C ASP A 298 -16.00 5.24 26.96
N THR A 299 -15.38 4.11 27.31
CA THR A 299 -16.06 3.04 28.04
C THR A 299 -16.10 3.42 29.53
N PRO A 300 -17.24 3.89 30.08
CA PRO A 300 -17.29 4.24 31.49
C PRO A 300 -17.69 3.00 32.30
N GLU A 301 -17.54 3.09 33.62
CA GLU A 301 -18.17 2.18 34.60
C GLU A 301 -19.66 1.90 34.30
N ASN A 302 -20.34 2.81 33.58
CA ASN A 302 -21.75 2.78 33.18
C ASN A 302 -22.09 1.98 31.90
N VAL A 303 -21.13 1.35 31.20
CA VAL A 303 -21.54 0.28 30.26
C VAL A 303 -22.04 -0.88 31.12
N PRO A 304 -23.27 -1.37 30.93
CA PRO A 304 -23.80 -2.45 31.75
C PRO A 304 -22.84 -3.65 31.70
N GLU A 305 -22.73 -4.39 32.82
CA GLU A 305 -21.84 -5.55 32.93
C GLU A 305 -22.02 -6.55 31.77
N ARG A 306 -23.22 -6.55 31.18
CA ARG A 306 -23.55 -7.09 29.86
C ARG A 306 -24.49 -6.13 29.14
N GLY A 307 -24.23 -5.83 27.87
CA GLY A 307 -25.22 -5.13 27.06
C GLY A 307 -24.78 -4.74 25.65
N ASP A 308 -25.77 -4.36 24.86
CA ASP A 308 -25.61 -3.89 23.49
C ASP A 308 -25.41 -2.37 23.51
N VAL A 309 -24.24 -1.91 23.10
CA VAL A 309 -23.92 -0.50 22.90
C VAL A 309 -24.18 -0.16 21.44
N LEU A 310 -25.23 0.61 21.21
CA LEU A 310 -25.52 1.18 19.91
C LEU A 310 -24.67 2.43 19.70
N VAL A 311 -23.86 2.42 18.64
CA VAL A 311 -23.03 3.57 18.26
C VAL A 311 -23.54 4.11 16.95
N SER A 312 -24.15 5.30 16.99
CA SER A 312 -24.63 5.96 15.78
C SER A 312 -23.50 6.70 15.09
N LEU A 313 -23.16 6.31 13.86
CA LEU A 313 -22.13 6.93 13.04
C LEU A 313 -22.74 7.86 11.99
N GLN A 314 -22.22 9.09 11.91
CA GLN A 314 -22.61 10.08 10.90
C GLN A 314 -21.91 9.76 9.57
N PRO A 315 -22.63 9.59 8.45
CA PRO A 315 -22.02 9.53 7.12
C PRO A 315 -21.24 10.81 6.81
N LEU A 316 -20.05 10.67 6.23
CA LEU A 316 -19.29 11.82 5.70
C LEU A 316 -19.99 12.37 4.47
N PHE A 317 -20.14 13.68 4.38
CA PHE A 317 -20.79 14.35 3.24
C PHE A 317 -22.18 13.76 2.93
N ASP A 318 -22.93 13.48 3.99
CA ASP A 318 -24.24 12.81 3.95
C ASP A 318 -24.25 11.50 3.14
N GLY A 319 -23.09 10.83 3.07
CA GLY A 319 -22.94 9.57 2.35
C GLY A 319 -22.96 9.71 0.84
N VAL A 320 -22.72 10.91 0.29
CA VAL A 320 -22.83 11.18 -1.17
C VAL A 320 -21.97 10.25 -2.04
N LEU A 321 -20.86 9.75 -1.48
CA LEU A 321 -19.94 8.83 -2.17
C LEU A 321 -20.28 7.34 -1.98
N PHE A 322 -21.30 6.99 -1.18
CA PHE A 322 -21.72 5.61 -1.04
C PHE A 322 -22.17 5.01 -2.38
N GLY A 323 -21.68 3.80 -2.67
CA GLY A 323 -21.95 3.07 -3.91
C GLY A 323 -21.30 3.67 -5.17
N LYS A 324 -20.61 4.82 -5.07
CA LYS A 324 -19.91 5.41 -6.22
C LYS A 324 -18.64 4.64 -6.53
N ARG A 325 -18.43 4.34 -7.81
CA ARG A 325 -17.24 3.64 -8.31
C ARG A 325 -16.37 4.63 -9.07
N ILE A 326 -15.17 4.92 -8.59
CA ILE A 326 -14.32 5.97 -9.17
C ILE A 326 -13.04 5.33 -9.70
N SER A 327 -12.73 5.55 -10.97
CA SER A 327 -11.46 5.14 -11.54
C SER A 327 -10.46 6.27 -11.59
N ILE A 328 -9.22 5.96 -11.20
CA ILE A 328 -8.09 6.89 -11.24
C ILE A 328 -7.00 6.27 -12.12
N ASP A 329 -6.60 7.00 -13.15
CA ASP A 329 -5.54 6.62 -14.07
C ASP A 329 -4.32 7.52 -13.86
N PRO A 330 -3.29 7.09 -13.11
CA PRO A 330 -2.05 7.83 -13.06
C PRO A 330 -1.33 7.64 -14.40
N ALA A 331 -1.08 8.73 -15.13
CA ALA A 331 -0.38 8.70 -16.39
C ALA A 331 1.05 8.19 -16.19
N SER A 332 1.53 7.45 -17.18
CA SER A 332 2.91 6.99 -17.30
C SER A 332 3.40 7.33 -18.69
N ALA A 333 4.71 7.46 -18.88
CA ALA A 333 5.26 7.64 -20.22
C ALA A 333 4.83 6.50 -21.17
N ASP A 334 4.24 6.85 -22.31
CA ASP A 334 4.14 5.90 -23.41
C ASP A 334 5.58 5.59 -23.90
N PRO A 335 5.90 4.36 -24.33
CA PRO A 335 7.28 3.91 -24.62
C PRO A 335 8.06 4.70 -25.69
N VAL A 336 7.47 5.74 -26.30
CA VAL A 336 7.93 6.37 -27.55
C VAL A 336 8.27 7.87 -27.41
N GLY A 337 8.17 8.50 -26.23
CA GLY A 337 8.40 9.95 -26.07
C GLY A 337 9.88 10.36 -25.88
N GLY A 338 10.25 11.61 -26.22
CA GLY A 338 11.63 12.12 -26.30
C GLY A 338 12.25 12.88 -25.10
N GLY A 339 11.60 12.94 -23.92
CA GLY A 339 12.24 13.45 -22.70
C GLY A 339 13.32 12.52 -22.12
N THR A 340 14.15 13.00 -21.19
CA THR A 340 15.16 12.15 -20.52
C THR A 340 14.49 11.05 -19.69
N ALA A 341 15.12 9.87 -19.58
CA ALA A 341 14.53 8.73 -18.87
C ALA A 341 14.36 8.98 -17.36
N GLU A 342 15.22 9.82 -16.76
CA GLU A 342 15.20 10.12 -15.31
C GLU A 342 14.06 11.06 -14.93
N GLU A 343 13.86 12.18 -15.64
CA GLU A 343 12.78 13.13 -15.35
C GLU A 343 11.39 12.51 -15.53
N LYS A 344 11.22 11.67 -16.56
CA LYS A 344 9.96 10.93 -16.80
C LYS A 344 9.63 9.93 -15.68
N THR A 345 10.65 9.31 -15.10
CA THR A 345 10.45 8.37 -13.99
C THR A 345 9.95 9.10 -12.74
N SER A 346 10.37 10.36 -12.52
CA SER A 346 9.91 11.17 -11.39
C SER A 346 8.43 11.56 -11.52
N GLU A 347 7.96 11.95 -12.69
CA GLU A 347 6.55 12.33 -12.91
C GLU A 347 5.61 11.12 -12.81
N ASP A 348 6.04 9.97 -13.35
CA ASP A 348 5.28 8.72 -13.27
C ASP A 348 5.07 8.27 -11.81
N LEU A 349 6.08 8.49 -10.96
CA LEU A 349 5.99 8.24 -9.52
C LEU A 349 5.08 9.25 -8.82
N ALA A 350 5.14 10.53 -9.17
CA ALA A 350 4.29 11.56 -8.58
C ALA A 350 2.82 11.41 -8.97
N ASN A 351 2.53 11.08 -10.23
CA ASN A 351 1.19 10.70 -10.69
C ASN A 351 0.64 9.54 -9.87
N LEU A 352 1.46 8.52 -9.59
CA LEU A 352 1.08 7.37 -8.78
C LEU A 352 0.87 7.72 -7.30
N GLU A 353 1.74 8.54 -6.72
CA GLU A 353 1.60 9.03 -5.35
C GLU A 353 0.32 9.87 -5.19
N LEU A 354 0.03 10.76 -6.14
CA LEU A 354 -1.21 11.53 -6.18
C LEU A 354 -2.44 10.61 -6.27
N ALA A 355 -2.39 9.61 -7.15
CA ALA A 355 -3.48 8.64 -7.28
C ALA A 355 -3.72 7.86 -5.99
N ASN A 356 -2.67 7.43 -5.30
CA ASN A 356 -2.77 6.71 -4.02
C ASN A 356 -3.32 7.63 -2.91
N ALA A 357 -2.88 8.88 -2.84
CA ALA A 357 -3.39 9.85 -1.88
C ALA A 357 -4.89 10.12 -2.11
N LEU A 358 -5.30 10.30 -3.37
CA LEU A 358 -6.69 10.53 -3.74
C LEU A 358 -7.57 9.29 -3.52
N GLU A 359 -7.05 8.08 -3.80
CA GLU A 359 -7.73 6.82 -3.46
C GLU A 359 -8.01 6.72 -1.96
N GLY A 360 -7.04 7.07 -1.11
CA GLY A 360 -7.21 7.09 0.34
C GLY A 360 -8.34 8.02 0.78
N LEU A 361 -8.37 9.26 0.28
CA LEU A 361 -9.42 10.25 0.60
C LEU A 361 -10.82 9.78 0.15
N LEU A 362 -10.95 9.34 -1.11
CA LEU A 362 -12.21 8.89 -1.67
C LEU A 362 -12.73 7.62 -0.99
N THR A 363 -11.84 6.66 -0.68
CA THR A 363 -12.19 5.43 0.03
C THR A 363 -12.61 5.71 1.47
N ALA A 364 -11.89 6.62 2.15
CA ALA A 364 -12.24 7.05 3.50
C ALA A 364 -13.61 7.73 3.55
N ALA A 365 -14.01 8.43 2.47
CA ALA A 365 -15.32 9.03 2.29
C ALA A 365 -16.40 8.06 1.76
N GLY A 366 -16.07 6.77 1.55
CA GLY A 366 -17.05 5.72 1.24
C GLY A 366 -17.15 5.30 -0.24
N ALA A 367 -16.35 5.88 -1.13
CA ALA A 367 -16.30 5.46 -2.52
C ALA A 367 -15.56 4.11 -2.69
N SER A 368 -15.93 3.36 -3.73
CA SER A 368 -15.12 2.25 -4.23
C SER A 368 -14.17 2.77 -5.31
N VAL A 369 -12.87 2.71 -5.08
CA VAL A 369 -11.87 3.26 -6.00
C VAL A 369 -11.10 2.15 -6.71
N ARG A 370 -10.72 2.39 -7.97
CA ARG A 370 -9.80 1.53 -8.73
C ARG A 370 -8.73 2.37 -9.40
N ILE A 371 -7.47 2.09 -9.08
CA ILE A 371 -6.31 2.62 -9.81
C ILE A 371 -5.95 1.68 -10.97
N THR A 372 -5.67 2.22 -12.15
CA THR A 372 -5.40 1.44 -13.38
C THR A 372 -4.02 0.77 -13.38
N ARG A 373 -3.00 1.38 -12.77
CA ARG A 373 -1.66 0.80 -12.51
C ARG A 373 -1.23 0.98 -11.05
N ARG A 374 -0.36 0.11 -10.55
CA ARG A 374 0.12 0.13 -9.15
C ARG A 374 1.62 0.33 -9.02
N GLY A 375 2.39 0.15 -10.09
CA GLY A 375 3.82 0.50 -10.15
C GLY A 375 4.13 1.45 -11.31
N ALA A 376 5.42 1.62 -11.57
CA ALA A 376 5.95 2.51 -12.63
C ALA A 376 5.83 1.90 -14.04
N GLU A 377 5.32 0.67 -14.17
CA GLU A 377 5.11 0.03 -15.46
C GLU A 377 4.07 0.78 -16.31
N PRO A 378 4.36 1.04 -17.60
CA PRO A 378 3.37 1.62 -18.50
C PRO A 378 2.29 0.59 -18.84
N ILE A 379 1.04 1.07 -18.96
CA ILE A 379 -0.12 0.28 -19.42
C ILE A 379 -0.69 0.88 -20.70
N SER A 380 -1.20 0.05 -21.61
CA SER A 380 -1.74 0.53 -22.89
C SER A 380 -3.05 1.32 -22.69
N ASN A 381 -3.45 2.07 -23.73
CA ASN A 381 -4.74 2.77 -23.70
C ASN A 381 -5.91 1.79 -23.61
N GLU A 382 -5.85 0.69 -24.35
CA GLU A 382 -6.87 -0.37 -24.36
C GLU A 382 -7.00 -1.00 -22.97
N GLU A 383 -5.88 -1.29 -22.31
CA GLU A 383 -5.88 -1.86 -20.95
C GLU A 383 -6.48 -0.89 -19.94
N ARG A 384 -6.13 0.41 -20.01
CA ARG A 384 -6.73 1.46 -19.18
C ARG A 384 -8.25 1.52 -19.34
N ILE A 385 -8.70 1.66 -20.58
CA ILE A 385 -10.12 1.76 -20.93
C ILE A 385 -10.87 0.50 -20.46
N PHE A 386 -10.30 -0.69 -20.66
CA PHE A 386 -10.87 -1.95 -20.17
C PHE A 386 -11.00 -1.97 -18.65
N LYS A 387 -9.97 -1.56 -17.91
CA LYS A 387 -9.98 -1.53 -16.43
C LYS A 387 -11.05 -0.57 -15.87
N VAL A 388 -11.22 0.60 -16.50
CA VAL A 388 -12.27 1.57 -16.17
C VAL A 388 -13.65 0.99 -16.49
N ASN A 389 -13.86 0.50 -17.71
CA ASN A 389 -15.17 0.03 -18.16
C ASN A 389 -15.63 -1.24 -17.41
N SER A 390 -14.72 -2.19 -17.14
CA SER A 390 -15.01 -3.37 -16.33
C SER A 390 -15.30 -3.04 -14.86
N PHE A 391 -14.80 -1.91 -14.35
CA PHE A 391 -15.18 -1.40 -13.03
C PHE A 391 -16.53 -0.68 -13.03
N LYS A 392 -17.21 -0.54 -14.17
CA LYS A 392 -18.49 0.19 -14.26
C LYS A 392 -18.44 1.53 -13.51
N SER A 393 -17.36 2.27 -13.72
CA SER A 393 -17.07 3.50 -12.98
C SER A 393 -18.18 4.53 -13.20
N THR A 394 -18.55 5.22 -12.13
CA THR A 394 -19.44 6.38 -12.16
C THR A 394 -18.75 7.59 -12.78
N ILE A 395 -17.46 7.77 -12.50
CA ILE A 395 -16.58 8.74 -13.18
C ILE A 395 -15.17 8.14 -13.33
N ALA A 396 -14.40 8.67 -14.27
CA ALA A 396 -12.99 8.32 -14.46
C ALA A 396 -12.13 9.58 -14.58
N ILE A 397 -10.98 9.59 -13.91
CA ILE A 397 -10.03 10.70 -14.01
C ILE A 397 -8.66 10.16 -14.37
N ARG A 398 -7.94 10.87 -15.23
CA ARG A 398 -6.53 10.63 -15.53
C ARG A 398 -5.69 11.76 -14.97
N LEU A 399 -4.58 11.44 -14.32
CA LEU A 399 -3.69 12.38 -13.63
C LEU A 399 -2.35 12.40 -14.36
N ASP A 400 -1.93 13.56 -14.84
CA ASP A 400 -0.72 13.67 -15.66
C ASP A 400 0.04 14.96 -15.38
N HIS A 401 1.16 14.89 -14.67
CA HIS A 401 2.11 15.99 -14.55
C HIS A 401 2.88 16.14 -15.88
N VAL A 402 2.55 17.16 -16.67
CA VAL A 402 3.04 17.30 -18.05
C VAL A 402 4.32 18.11 -18.09
N ILE A 403 5.39 17.55 -18.66
CA ILE A 403 6.63 18.27 -18.98
C ILE A 403 6.41 19.15 -20.24
N PRO A 404 6.47 20.49 -20.15
CA PRO A 404 6.34 21.38 -21.30
C PRO A 404 7.46 21.13 -22.30
N THR A 405 7.14 21.21 -23.59
CA THR A 405 8.13 21.16 -24.67
C THR A 405 8.17 22.48 -25.41
N ASN A 406 9.23 22.74 -26.19
CA ASN A 406 9.34 23.95 -27.02
C ASN A 406 8.18 24.10 -28.02
N GLU A 407 7.49 23.00 -28.37
CA GLU A 407 6.33 22.98 -29.26
C GLU A 407 4.98 23.14 -28.51
N GLN A 408 4.95 22.85 -27.21
CA GLN A 408 3.78 23.02 -26.33
C GLN A 408 4.20 23.73 -25.04
N PRO A 409 4.35 25.07 -25.08
CA PRO A 409 4.99 25.83 -24.00
C PRO A 409 4.18 25.86 -22.68
N ALA A 410 2.90 25.49 -22.67
CA ALA A 410 2.15 25.16 -21.45
C ALA A 410 0.77 24.53 -21.76
N PRO A 411 0.41 23.37 -21.17
CA PRO A 411 -0.99 22.95 -21.18
C PRO A 411 -1.48 22.49 -19.80
N PHE A 412 -1.28 23.25 -18.72
CA PHE A 412 -2.01 22.94 -17.49
C PHE A 412 -3.50 23.15 -17.76
N GLY A 413 -4.30 22.12 -17.55
CA GLY A 413 -5.70 22.15 -17.96
C GLY A 413 -6.43 20.86 -17.70
N ILE A 414 -7.75 20.94 -17.76
CA ILE A 414 -8.63 19.81 -17.56
C ILE A 414 -9.35 19.54 -18.87
N LEU A 415 -9.11 18.37 -19.44
CA LEU A 415 -9.72 17.94 -20.70
C LEU A 415 -10.97 17.11 -20.42
N HIS A 416 -12.02 17.30 -21.21
CA HIS A 416 -13.20 16.43 -21.22
C HIS A 416 -13.64 16.12 -22.66
N TYR A 417 -14.48 15.10 -22.82
CA TYR A 417 -15.02 14.74 -24.14
C TYR A 417 -15.98 15.83 -24.69
N PRO A 418 -15.88 16.22 -25.98
CA PRO A 418 -16.82 17.15 -26.62
C PRO A 418 -18.28 16.74 -26.43
N GLY A 419 -19.13 17.70 -26.03
CA GLY A 419 -20.56 17.45 -25.82
C GLY A 419 -20.92 16.69 -24.54
N SER A 420 -19.96 16.21 -23.75
CA SER A 420 -20.22 15.59 -22.44
C SER A 420 -20.54 16.65 -21.39
N LYS A 421 -21.82 16.90 -21.12
CA LYS A 421 -22.26 17.87 -20.09
C LYS A 421 -21.71 17.54 -18.70
N ASN A 422 -21.77 16.26 -18.31
CA ASN A 422 -21.27 15.79 -17.02
C ASN A 422 -19.74 15.81 -16.95
N GLY A 423 -19.04 15.51 -18.05
CA GLY A 423 -17.58 15.63 -18.12
C GLY A 423 -17.13 17.09 -18.02
N MET A 424 -17.84 18.01 -18.66
CA MET A 424 -17.59 19.45 -18.57
C MET A 424 -17.81 19.99 -17.15
N ASP A 425 -18.90 19.58 -16.48
CA ASP A 425 -19.17 20.00 -15.10
C ASP A 425 -18.11 19.48 -14.12
N LEU A 426 -17.76 18.19 -14.22
CA LEU A 426 -16.67 17.60 -13.46
C LEU A 426 -15.35 18.36 -13.68
N ALA A 427 -15.00 18.63 -14.94
CA ALA A 427 -13.78 19.35 -15.29
C ALA A 427 -13.72 20.77 -14.71
N ARG A 428 -14.84 21.51 -14.75
CA ARG A 428 -14.93 22.86 -14.17
C ARG A 428 -14.76 22.87 -12.67
N ARG A 429 -15.36 21.90 -11.98
CA ARG A 429 -15.23 21.77 -10.52
C ARG A 429 -13.80 21.45 -10.12
N ILE A 430 -13.15 20.52 -10.83
CA ILE A 430 -11.75 20.16 -10.60
C ILE A 430 -10.84 21.36 -10.85
N ALA A 431 -11.02 22.09 -11.96
CA ALA A 431 -10.27 23.32 -12.25
C ALA A 431 -10.45 24.36 -11.13
N GLY A 432 -11.69 24.56 -10.66
CA GLY A 432 -11.99 25.47 -9.55
C GLY A 432 -11.33 25.05 -8.22
N GLY A 433 -11.25 23.75 -7.95
CA GLY A 433 -10.55 23.20 -6.78
C GLY A 433 -9.04 23.44 -6.83
N LEU A 434 -8.42 23.19 -7.99
CA LEU A 434 -6.98 23.37 -8.19
C LEU A 434 -6.57 24.85 -8.27
N ASN A 435 -7.35 25.72 -8.93
CA ASN A 435 -7.07 27.15 -9.08
C ASN A 435 -6.94 27.90 -7.74
N ARG A 436 -7.50 27.37 -6.64
CA ARG A 436 -7.30 27.95 -5.30
C ARG A 436 -5.83 27.92 -4.85
N PHE A 437 -5.05 26.96 -5.33
CA PHE A 437 -3.67 26.75 -4.93
C PHE A 437 -2.67 27.27 -5.96
N TYR A 438 -2.99 27.18 -7.26
CA TYR A 438 -2.10 27.61 -8.35
C TYR A 438 -2.34 29.06 -8.78
N GLY A 439 -3.42 29.67 -8.28
CA GLY A 439 -3.84 31.00 -8.68
C GLY A 439 -5.06 30.97 -9.61
N LYS A 440 -5.71 32.13 -9.66
CA LYS A 440 -6.92 32.32 -10.45
C LYS A 440 -6.65 32.00 -11.93
N ASP A 441 -7.54 31.21 -12.53
CA ASP A 441 -7.52 30.83 -13.94
C ASP A 441 -6.27 30.06 -14.41
N ALA A 442 -5.53 29.42 -13.48
CA ALA A 442 -4.34 28.62 -13.80
C ALA A 442 -4.65 27.38 -14.64
N PHE A 443 -5.77 26.69 -14.37
CA PHE A 443 -6.26 25.54 -15.11
C PHE A 443 -7.41 25.93 -16.02
N ARG A 444 -7.23 25.73 -17.33
CA ARG A 444 -8.27 25.93 -18.34
C ARG A 444 -9.00 24.62 -18.62
N VAL A 445 -10.32 24.70 -18.80
CA VAL A 445 -11.15 23.57 -19.22
C VAL A 445 -11.25 23.57 -20.73
N ASN A 446 -10.89 22.46 -21.38
CA ASN A 446 -10.92 22.33 -22.83
C ASN A 446 -11.55 20.99 -23.25
N GLU A 447 -12.01 20.93 -24.49
CA GLU A 447 -12.53 19.70 -25.09
C GLU A 447 -11.41 18.88 -25.74
N SER A 448 -11.52 17.55 -25.73
CA SER A 448 -10.59 16.64 -26.38
C SER A 448 -11.22 15.28 -26.68
N ALA A 449 -10.88 14.70 -27.82
CA ALA A 449 -11.32 13.37 -28.25
C ALA A 449 -10.25 12.28 -28.04
N ARG A 450 -9.34 12.46 -27.06
CA ARG A 450 -8.33 11.45 -26.71
C ARG A 450 -8.98 10.10 -26.36
N PRO A 451 -8.34 8.96 -26.64
CA PRO A 451 -8.95 7.63 -26.47
C PRO A 451 -9.55 7.39 -25.09
N PHE A 452 -8.88 7.82 -24.02
CA PHE A 452 -9.39 7.70 -22.65
C PHE A 452 -10.75 8.42 -22.48
N LEU A 453 -10.87 9.66 -22.97
CA LEU A 453 -12.10 10.44 -22.88
C LEU A 453 -13.22 9.92 -23.79
N LEU A 454 -12.85 9.46 -24.98
CA LEU A 454 -13.79 9.02 -26.02
C LEU A 454 -14.37 7.62 -25.72
N GLN A 455 -13.59 6.69 -25.16
CA GLN A 455 -13.95 5.28 -25.08
C GLN A 455 -14.33 4.79 -23.67
N THR A 456 -14.25 5.64 -22.65
CA THR A 456 -14.83 5.32 -21.34
C THR A 456 -16.34 5.56 -21.33
N HIS A 457 -17.10 4.63 -20.78
CA HIS A 457 -18.57 4.67 -20.75
C HIS A 457 -19.18 5.68 -19.75
N CYS A 458 -18.35 6.43 -19.03
CA CYS A 458 -18.75 7.32 -17.94
C CYS A 458 -18.18 8.73 -18.16
N PRO A 459 -18.66 9.77 -17.44
CA PRO A 459 -18.01 11.07 -17.44
C PRO A 459 -16.53 10.93 -17.07
N ALA A 460 -15.66 11.43 -17.94
CA ALA A 460 -14.22 11.32 -17.78
C ALA A 460 -13.50 12.64 -17.99
N CYS A 461 -12.39 12.82 -17.27
CA CYS A 461 -11.50 13.97 -17.42
C CYS A 461 -10.02 13.53 -17.46
N GLU A 462 -9.20 14.23 -18.25
CA GLU A 462 -7.73 14.18 -18.11
C GLU A 462 -7.26 15.48 -17.43
N ILE A 463 -6.53 15.36 -16.33
CA ILE A 463 -6.02 16.46 -15.52
C ILE A 463 -4.53 16.61 -15.86
N LEU A 464 -4.21 17.64 -16.64
CA LEU A 464 -2.85 17.99 -17.01
C LEU A 464 -2.30 18.96 -15.95
N LEU A 465 -1.48 18.44 -15.05
CA LEU A 465 -0.87 19.12 -13.91
C LEU A 465 0.48 19.73 -14.28
N ALA A 466 0.99 20.60 -13.41
CA ALA A 466 2.29 21.24 -13.62
C ALA A 466 3.46 20.28 -13.41
N PRO A 467 4.53 20.34 -14.21
CA PRO A 467 5.67 19.45 -14.04
C PRO A 467 6.41 19.76 -12.75
N ILE A 468 6.97 18.70 -12.18
CA ILE A 468 7.96 18.67 -11.11
C ILE A 468 9.20 19.42 -11.63
N GLY A 469 9.41 20.65 -11.14
CA GLY A 469 10.54 21.49 -11.53
C GLY A 469 10.25 22.73 -12.40
N SER A 470 8.99 23.07 -12.70
CA SER A 470 8.63 24.42 -13.22
C SER A 470 8.79 25.52 -12.15
N SER A 471 8.61 26.83 -12.41
CA SER A 471 8.69 27.84 -11.30
C SER A 471 7.67 27.58 -10.18
N PRO A 472 6.41 27.21 -10.46
CA PRO A 472 5.56 26.57 -9.46
C PRO A 472 6.20 25.26 -8.99
N GLY A 473 6.53 24.33 -9.90
CA GLY A 473 7.09 23.01 -9.58
C GLY A 473 8.34 22.99 -8.68
N LYS A 474 9.23 23.98 -8.71
CA LYS A 474 10.49 24.07 -7.94
C LYS A 474 10.23 24.51 -6.51
N GLU A 475 9.29 25.44 -6.30
CA GLU A 475 8.77 25.75 -4.96
C GLU A 475 7.92 24.60 -4.40
N LEU A 476 7.36 23.75 -5.27
CA LEU A 476 6.44 22.65 -4.93
C LEU A 476 7.16 21.32 -4.65
N VAL A 477 8.28 21.03 -5.31
CA VAL A 477 9.17 19.88 -5.02
C VAL A 477 9.95 20.09 -3.73
N SER A 478 10.18 21.35 -3.34
CA SER A 478 10.75 21.70 -2.04
C SER A 478 9.71 21.72 -0.90
N ASP A 479 8.40 21.62 -1.21
CA ASP A 479 7.31 21.46 -0.24
C ASP A 479 6.74 20.03 -0.33
N ASN A 480 7.24 19.12 0.53
CA ASN A 480 6.81 17.71 0.67
C ASN A 480 5.29 17.47 0.91
N ARG A 481 4.45 18.51 0.78
CA ARG A 481 3.00 18.52 1.00
C ARG A 481 2.21 18.83 -0.29
N PHE A 482 2.88 19.06 -1.41
CA PHE A 482 2.23 19.49 -2.65
C PHE A 482 1.22 18.48 -3.21
N ILE A 483 1.63 17.21 -3.38
CA ILE A 483 0.75 16.13 -3.83
C ILE A 483 -0.50 16.00 -2.94
N ARG A 484 -0.35 16.26 -1.64
CA ARG A 484 -1.50 16.30 -0.71
C ARG A 484 -2.42 17.48 -1.00
N LYS A 485 -1.91 18.68 -1.34
CA LYS A 485 -2.77 19.83 -1.69
C LYS A 485 -3.58 19.54 -2.96
N GLU A 486 -2.94 19.01 -4.00
CA GLU A 486 -3.62 18.57 -5.23
C GLU A 486 -4.69 17.51 -4.95
N SER A 487 -4.34 16.47 -4.17
CA SER A 487 -5.28 15.39 -3.86
C SER A 487 -6.52 15.91 -3.13
N PHE A 488 -6.34 16.81 -2.16
CA PHE A 488 -7.47 17.46 -1.48
C PHE A 488 -8.28 18.36 -2.42
N GLY A 489 -7.64 19.15 -3.29
CA GLY A 489 -8.35 20.00 -4.25
C GLY A 489 -9.23 19.20 -5.22
N ILE A 490 -8.71 18.07 -5.73
CA ILE A 490 -9.44 17.16 -6.61
C ILE A 490 -10.55 16.43 -5.83
N PHE A 491 -10.25 15.93 -4.63
CA PHE A 491 -11.21 15.26 -3.75
C PHE A 491 -12.42 16.16 -3.43
N GLU A 492 -12.17 17.38 -2.97
CA GLU A 492 -13.22 18.35 -2.62
C GLU A 492 -14.10 18.69 -3.84
N ALA A 493 -13.49 18.77 -5.04
CA ALA A 493 -14.22 18.99 -6.28
C ALA A 493 -15.12 17.80 -6.67
N ILE A 494 -14.65 16.56 -6.48
CA ILE A 494 -15.42 15.35 -6.74
C ILE A 494 -16.61 15.23 -5.78
N VAL A 495 -16.42 15.51 -4.49
CA VAL A 495 -17.52 15.54 -3.52
C VAL A 495 -18.58 16.54 -3.97
N ARG A 496 -18.16 17.77 -4.34
CA ARG A 496 -19.09 18.82 -4.83
C ARG A 496 -19.78 18.45 -6.13
N TYR A 497 -19.11 17.74 -7.03
CA TYR A 497 -19.72 17.23 -8.26
C TYR A 497 -20.89 16.29 -7.95
N PHE A 498 -20.72 15.35 -7.03
CA PHE A 498 -21.80 14.44 -6.67
C PHE A 498 -22.91 15.06 -5.82
N LEU A 499 -22.61 16.13 -5.07
CA LEU A 499 -23.62 16.91 -4.35
C LEU A 499 -24.43 17.85 -5.25
N ASN A 500 -23.98 18.11 -6.48
CA ASN A 500 -24.64 18.99 -7.45
C ASN A 500 -24.96 20.39 -6.86
N ASP A 501 -23.99 20.98 -6.16
CA ASP A 501 -24.08 22.29 -5.48
C ASP A 501 -25.17 22.44 -4.41
N SER A 502 -25.55 21.34 -3.73
CA SER A 502 -26.26 21.50 -2.46
C SER A 502 -25.42 22.35 -1.49
N ASN A 503 -26.06 23.28 -0.76
CA ASN A 503 -25.40 24.29 0.09
C ASN A 503 -24.85 23.71 1.41
N ASP A 504 -24.61 22.40 1.46
CA ASP A 504 -24.43 21.65 2.70
C ASP A 504 -22.96 21.50 3.12
N LEU A 505 -22.04 22.06 2.32
CA LEU A 505 -20.60 22.05 2.62
C LEU A 505 -20.06 23.44 2.95
N ALA A 506 -19.44 23.54 4.12
CA ALA A 506 -18.68 24.71 4.52
C ALA A 506 -17.21 24.65 4.05
N SER A 507 -16.55 25.80 4.04
CA SER A 507 -15.09 25.91 4.01
C SER A 507 -14.60 26.38 5.37
N CYS A 508 -13.57 25.75 5.92
CA CYS A 508 -13.05 26.06 7.25
C CYS A 508 -11.52 26.12 7.23
N THR A 509 -10.94 27.14 7.88
CA THR A 509 -9.50 27.24 8.10
C THR A 509 -9.21 27.05 9.58
N ILE A 510 -8.36 26.07 9.93
CA ILE A 510 -7.90 25.88 11.29
C ILE A 510 -6.55 26.58 11.45
N LYS A 511 -6.48 27.60 12.30
CA LYS A 511 -5.23 28.30 12.63
C LYS A 511 -4.70 27.79 13.96
N ILE A 512 -3.46 27.33 13.97
CA ILE A 512 -2.77 26.86 15.17
C ILE A 512 -1.72 27.88 15.57
N THR A 513 -1.73 28.25 16.85
CA THR A 513 -0.76 29.17 17.46
C THR A 513 -0.07 28.51 18.65
N LYS A 514 1.17 28.90 18.96
CA LYS A 514 1.93 28.47 20.14
C LYS A 514 2.66 29.67 20.74
N GLY A 515 2.33 30.00 21.99
CA GLY A 515 2.81 31.23 22.64
C GLY A 515 2.36 32.49 21.89
N GLY A 516 1.17 32.47 21.27
CA GLY A 516 0.64 33.56 20.45
C GLY A 516 1.22 33.67 19.03
N ASN A 517 2.23 32.87 18.68
CA ASN A 517 2.83 32.88 17.33
C ASN A 517 2.26 31.76 16.45
N PRO A 518 2.19 31.94 15.12
CA PRO A 518 1.80 30.88 14.19
C PRO A 518 2.64 29.60 14.33
N ALA A 519 1.98 28.44 14.37
CA ALA A 519 2.64 27.13 14.48
C ALA A 519 2.57 26.36 13.17
N ALA A 520 3.67 26.31 12.42
CA ALA A 520 3.77 25.64 11.13
C ALA A 520 4.05 24.13 11.24
N GLY A 521 3.59 23.36 10.24
CA GLY A 521 3.85 21.92 10.14
C GLY A 521 3.07 21.05 11.13
N VAL A 522 2.09 21.61 11.84
CA VAL A 522 1.27 20.90 12.82
C VAL A 522 0.19 20.09 12.09
N PRO A 523 0.08 18.78 12.31
CA PRO A 523 -1.01 17.97 11.74
C PRO A 523 -2.34 18.32 12.40
N VAL A 524 -3.32 18.65 11.56
CA VAL A 524 -4.71 18.94 11.91
C VAL A 524 -5.60 17.94 11.18
N THR A 525 -6.35 17.15 11.93
CA THR A 525 -7.29 16.15 11.40
C THR A 525 -8.72 16.57 11.69
N ILE A 526 -9.53 16.75 10.65
CA ILE A 526 -10.98 16.97 10.80
C ILE A 526 -11.70 15.62 10.76
N ASN A 527 -12.66 15.47 11.66
CA ASN A 527 -13.51 14.30 11.85
C ASN A 527 -12.71 13.00 11.96
N LEU A 528 -11.48 13.08 12.50
CA LEU A 528 -10.53 11.97 12.62
C LEU A 528 -10.19 11.25 11.30
N VAL A 529 -10.52 11.84 10.15
CA VAL A 529 -10.38 11.21 8.83
C VAL A 529 -9.47 12.03 7.92
N PHE A 530 -9.67 13.36 7.85
CA PHE A 530 -8.97 14.21 6.88
C PHE A 530 -7.86 15.01 7.54
N THR A 531 -6.61 14.64 7.31
CA THR A 531 -5.44 15.32 7.88
C THR A 531 -4.76 16.25 6.89
N LYS A 532 -4.57 17.52 7.29
CA LYS A 532 -3.69 18.49 6.63
C LYS A 532 -2.66 19.00 7.64
N THR A 533 -1.53 19.50 7.17
CA THR A 533 -0.53 20.17 8.02
C THR A 533 -0.60 21.67 7.86
N THR A 534 -0.36 22.42 8.93
CA THR A 534 -0.40 23.88 8.90
C THR A 534 0.73 24.49 8.05
N ASP A 535 0.44 25.58 7.37
CA ASP A 535 1.41 26.38 6.61
C ASP A 535 2.29 27.27 7.52
N LYS A 536 3.12 28.14 6.93
CA LYS A 536 4.01 29.06 7.69
C LYS A 536 3.23 30.04 8.58
N GLU A 537 1.98 30.34 8.24
CA GLU A 537 1.06 31.19 9.00
C GLU A 537 0.23 30.37 10.01
N GLY A 538 0.57 29.10 10.20
CA GLY A 538 -0.10 28.20 11.14
C GLY A 538 -1.48 27.76 10.66
N ARG A 539 -1.82 27.90 9.38
CA ARG A 539 -3.16 27.62 8.84
C ARG A 539 -3.25 26.29 8.11
N ALA A 540 -4.33 25.56 8.36
CA ALA A 540 -4.75 24.39 7.59
C ALA A 540 -6.15 24.64 7.02
N HIS A 541 -6.26 24.78 5.69
CA HIS A 541 -7.51 25.09 5.01
C HIS A 541 -8.20 23.83 4.47
N PHE A 542 -9.48 23.66 4.77
CA PHE A 542 -10.36 22.60 4.28
C PHE A 542 -11.51 23.23 3.49
N GLY A 543 -11.56 22.97 2.18
CA GLY A 543 -12.53 23.61 1.30
C GLY A 543 -13.85 22.84 1.17
N ALA A 544 -13.96 21.65 1.75
CA ALA A 544 -15.21 20.91 1.92
C ALA A 544 -15.24 20.27 3.31
N VAL A 545 -16.18 20.71 4.13
CA VAL A 545 -16.43 20.19 5.49
C VAL A 545 -17.94 20.11 5.69
N ASP A 546 -18.41 19.03 6.30
CA ASP A 546 -19.81 18.88 6.71
C ASP A 546 -20.24 20.04 7.62
N VAL A 547 -21.42 20.59 7.35
CA VAL A 547 -22.04 21.58 8.22
C VAL A 547 -22.51 20.91 9.51
N GLY A 548 -22.28 21.55 10.65
CA GLY A 548 -22.61 21.01 11.96
C GLY A 548 -21.39 20.86 12.87
N GLU A 549 -21.49 20.01 13.89
CA GLU A 549 -20.39 19.75 14.81
C GLU A 549 -19.31 18.89 14.13
N ILE A 550 -18.08 19.39 14.14
CA ILE A 550 -16.89 18.67 13.69
C ILE A 550 -15.93 18.44 14.85
N VAL A 551 -15.15 17.37 14.70
CA VAL A 551 -14.07 17.03 15.63
C VAL A 551 -12.74 17.44 15.00
N ILE A 552 -11.97 18.28 15.68
CA ILE A 552 -10.64 18.71 15.24
C ILE A 552 -9.61 18.07 16.17
N SER A 553 -8.78 17.19 15.64
CA SER A 553 -7.64 16.62 16.35
C SER A 553 -6.34 17.30 15.89
N ILE A 554 -5.51 17.71 16.84
CA ILE A 554 -4.24 18.39 16.59
C ILE A 554 -3.14 17.54 17.19
N GLY A 555 -2.24 17.03 16.35
CA GLY A 555 -1.10 16.21 16.80
C GLY A 555 0.14 17.05 17.09
N ASP A 556 0.95 16.61 18.04
CA ASP A 556 2.33 17.09 18.23
C ASP A 556 3.36 16.12 17.61
N LYS A 557 4.64 16.48 17.66
CA LYS A 557 5.74 15.65 17.13
C LYS A 557 6.02 14.38 17.94
N GLU A 558 5.47 14.28 19.16
CA GLU A 558 5.65 13.15 20.08
C GLU A 558 4.44 12.19 20.02
N GLY A 559 3.50 12.40 19.09
CA GLY A 559 2.32 11.56 18.89
C GLY A 559 1.16 11.86 19.84
N ARG A 560 1.25 12.90 20.69
CA ARG A 560 0.14 13.33 21.54
C ARG A 560 -0.84 14.13 20.69
N SER A 561 -2.14 13.93 20.93
CA SER A 561 -3.18 14.68 20.21
C SER A 561 -4.14 15.40 21.15
N LYS A 562 -4.53 16.61 20.78
CA LYS A 562 -5.57 17.39 21.44
C LYS A 562 -6.80 17.42 20.55
N THR A 563 -7.93 16.97 21.06
CA THR A 563 -9.20 16.96 20.34
C THR A 563 -10.11 18.08 20.82
N VAL A 564 -10.72 18.81 19.88
CA VAL A 564 -11.61 19.94 20.14
C VAL A 564 -12.85 19.80 19.26
N ARG A 565 -14.05 20.02 19.82
CA ARG A 565 -15.30 20.07 19.04
C ARG A 565 -15.65 21.51 18.67
N ARG A 566 -16.09 21.71 17.43
CA ARG A 566 -16.51 23.02 16.90
C ARG A 566 -17.68 22.86 15.96
N THR A 567 -18.62 23.79 16.01
CA THR A 567 -19.70 23.84 15.02
C THR A 567 -19.26 24.67 13.83
N VAL A 568 -19.38 24.14 12.61
CA VAL A 568 -19.15 24.86 11.36
C VAL A 568 -20.50 25.14 10.70
N THR A 569 -20.64 26.32 10.11
CA THR A 569 -21.84 26.72 9.36
C THR A 569 -21.45 27.15 7.95
N PRO A 570 -22.38 27.16 6.96
CA PRO A 570 -22.04 27.54 5.59
C PRO A 570 -21.45 28.95 5.45
N GLN A 571 -21.87 29.88 6.32
CA GLN A 571 -21.51 31.31 6.26
C GLN A 571 -20.61 31.78 7.41
N GLY A 572 -20.47 30.99 8.48
CA GLY A 572 -19.72 31.33 9.70
C GLY A 572 -18.50 30.44 9.94
N ASN A 573 -17.49 30.98 10.63
CA ASN A 573 -16.21 30.34 10.99
C ASN A 573 -15.25 30.11 9.81
N LYS A 574 -14.97 31.16 9.03
CA LYS A 574 -13.92 31.14 7.99
C LYS A 574 -12.54 30.74 8.56
N GLU A 575 -12.27 31.10 9.82
CA GLU A 575 -11.05 30.74 10.54
C GLU A 575 -11.37 30.39 12.00
N ILE A 576 -10.89 29.24 12.48
CA ILE A 576 -10.98 28.77 13.86
C ILE A 576 -9.56 28.77 14.42
N THR A 577 -9.28 29.61 15.42
CA THR A 577 -7.95 29.67 16.06
C THR A 577 -7.88 28.76 17.29
N ILE A 578 -6.81 27.98 17.40
CA ILE A 578 -6.55 27.07 18.52
C ILE A 578 -5.11 27.27 19.03
N GLU A 579 -4.99 27.67 20.29
CA GLU A 579 -3.72 27.81 20.98
C GLU A 579 -3.24 26.43 21.49
N LEU A 580 -2.01 26.07 21.13
CA LEU A 580 -1.22 24.99 21.72
C LEU A 580 -0.55 25.52 22.98
N ARG A 581 -0.75 24.81 24.09
CA ARG A 581 -0.06 25.10 25.34
C ARG A 581 1.37 24.55 25.30
#